data_AF-A0A842V439-F1
#
_entry.id   AF-A0A842V439-F1
#
_cell.length_a   1.000
_cell.length_b   1.000
_cell.length_c   1.000
_cell.angle_alpha   90.00
_cell.angle_beta   90.00
_cell.angle_gamma   90.00
#
_symmetry.space_group_name_H-M   'P 1'
#
loop_
_entity.id
_entity.type
_entity.pdbx_description
1 polymer ?
#
loop_
_entity_poly.entity_id
_entity_poly.type
_entity_poly.pdbx_seq_one_letter_code
_entity_poly.pdbx_strand_id
1 'polypeptide(L)'
;MELLARLWNVSWSHLVSHISFFSGISSLLPILSRGLDLGTAPWRTYPFGFYLAIGLILLGIVVLFWLEKSIGKILRVVGWMLIIPGMLALVFSTFGSEWFYNLGYSAFTGFATVEPAVRWAVAHNVPATVNVAAGYLFVGIICLWAGNKIRHVAGVL
;
A
#
# COMPACT_ATOMS: atom_id res chain seq x y z
N MET A 1 32.27 4.25 8.18
CA MET A 1 31.28 3.16 8.26
C MET A 1 30.31 3.30 9.43
N GLU A 2 30.72 3.82 10.60
CA GLU A 2 29.80 4.10 11.72
C GLU A 2 28.67 5.11 11.43
N LEU A 3 28.91 6.12 10.57
CA LEU A 3 27.88 7.11 10.22
C LEU A 3 26.73 6.50 9.39
N LEU A 4 27.06 5.59 8.47
CA LEU A 4 26.07 4.82 7.70
C LEU A 4 25.30 3.82 8.58
N ALA A 5 25.99 3.20 9.54
CA ALA A 5 25.33 2.31 10.52
C ALA A 5 24.41 3.07 11.49
N ARG A 6 24.75 4.32 11.88
CA ARG A 6 23.89 5.18 12.70
C ARG A 6 22.70 5.77 11.94
N LEU A 7 22.86 6.06 10.65
CA LEU A 7 21.76 6.45 9.77
C LEU A 7 20.87 5.25 9.44
N TRP A 8 21.42 4.03 9.39
CA TRP A 8 20.65 2.79 9.25
C TRP A 8 20.15 2.29 10.62
N ASN A 9 19.38 3.11 11.32
CA ASN A 9 18.64 2.67 12.49
C ASN A 9 17.43 1.82 12.09
N VAL A 10 16.94 0.97 12.99
CA VAL A 10 15.71 0.15 12.82
C VAL A 10 14.56 0.99 12.23
N SER A 11 14.42 2.24 12.68
CA SER A 11 13.42 3.19 12.17
C SER A 11 13.54 3.50 10.68
N TRP A 12 14.75 3.61 10.14
CA TRP A 12 14.98 3.85 8.71
C TRP A 12 14.68 2.62 7.87
N SER A 13 15.04 1.44 8.34
CA SER A 13 14.67 0.19 7.65
C SER A 13 13.16 -0.04 7.65
N HIS A 14 12.47 0.30 8.75
CA HIS A 14 11.01 0.33 8.78
C HIS A 14 10.46 1.38 7.80
N LEU A 15 11.00 2.60 7.78
CA LEU A 15 10.54 3.62 6.85
C LEU A 15 10.70 3.18 5.38
N VAL A 16 11.86 2.63 5.02
CA VAL A 16 12.13 2.10 3.68
C VAL A 16 11.16 0.98 3.32
N SER A 17 10.87 0.07 4.25
CA SER A 17 9.93 -1.00 3.98
C SER A 17 8.50 -0.48 3.75
N HIS A 18 8.07 0.51 4.54
CA HIS A 18 6.75 1.14 4.37
C HIS A 18 6.66 1.90 3.06
N ILE A 19 7.66 2.73 2.74
CA ILE A 19 7.68 3.53 1.51
C ILE A 19 7.73 2.60 0.29
N SER A 20 8.61 1.59 0.31
CA SER A 20 8.75 0.65 -0.81
C SER A 20 7.47 -0.16 -1.01
N PHE A 21 6.92 -0.74 0.06
CA PHE A 21 5.67 -1.51 -0.01
C PHE A 21 4.49 -0.64 -0.47
N PHE A 22 4.32 0.55 0.12
CA PHE A 22 3.25 1.47 -0.22
C PHE A 22 3.36 1.98 -1.66
N SER A 23 4.56 2.33 -2.11
CA SER A 23 4.79 2.78 -3.49
C SER A 23 4.52 1.67 -4.50
N GLY A 24 4.92 0.44 -4.16
CA GLY A 24 4.63 -0.74 -4.98
C GLY A 24 3.13 -1.00 -5.09
N ILE A 25 2.41 -1.03 -3.96
CA ILE A 25 0.94 -1.21 -3.95
C ILE A 25 0.22 -0.07 -4.69
N SER A 26 0.61 1.19 -4.43
CA SER A 26 0.02 2.36 -5.08
C SER A 26 0.22 2.37 -6.59
N SER A 27 1.36 1.88 -7.06
CA SER A 27 1.64 1.73 -8.50
C SER A 27 0.91 0.54 -9.11
N LEU A 28 0.72 -0.54 -8.33
CA LEU A 28 0.02 -1.74 -8.80
C LEU A 28 -1.48 -1.49 -9.00
N LEU A 29 -2.09 -0.65 -8.16
CA LEU A 29 -3.51 -0.27 -8.22
C LEU A 29 -4.02 0.12 -9.63
N PRO A 30 -3.48 1.17 -10.27
CA PRO A 30 -3.94 1.60 -11.59
C PRO A 30 -3.62 0.57 -12.68
N ILE A 31 -2.56 -0.23 -12.51
CA ILE A 31 -2.18 -1.28 -13.47
C ILE A 31 -3.17 -2.46 -13.42
N LEU A 32 -3.58 -2.88 -12.23
CA LEU A 32 -4.57 -3.93 -12.03
C LEU A 32 -5.94 -3.50 -12.54
N SER A 33 -6.37 -2.29 -12.19
CA SER A 33 -7.59 -1.67 -12.71
C SER A 33 -7.63 -1.72 -14.23
N ARG A 34 -6.59 -1.22 -14.89
CA ARG A 34 -6.53 -1.16 -16.35
C ARG A 34 -6.52 -2.55 -16.99
N GLY A 35 -5.88 -3.52 -16.36
CA GLY A 35 -5.92 -4.93 -16.80
C GLY A 35 -7.33 -5.50 -16.76
N LEU A 36 -8.07 -5.26 -15.67
CA LEU A 36 -9.47 -5.67 -15.54
C LEU A 36 -10.36 -5.00 -16.59
N ASP A 37 -10.24 -3.69 -16.79
CA ASP A 37 -11.04 -2.93 -17.76
C ASP A 37 -10.81 -3.41 -19.20
N LEU A 38 -9.58 -3.80 -19.52
CA LEU A 38 -9.23 -4.33 -20.85
C LEU A 38 -9.46 -5.83 -21.00
N GLY A 39 -9.87 -6.54 -19.93
CA GLY A 39 -9.99 -8.00 -19.93
C GLY A 39 -8.66 -8.71 -20.24
N THR A 40 -7.53 -8.08 -19.94
CA THR A 40 -6.20 -8.60 -20.22
C THR A 40 -5.36 -8.72 -18.96
N ALA A 41 -4.36 -9.59 -19.01
CA ALA A 41 -3.47 -9.75 -17.88
C ALA A 41 -2.68 -8.44 -17.61
N PRO A 42 -2.59 -7.97 -16.34
CA PRO A 42 -1.99 -6.67 -16.01
C PRO A 42 -0.52 -6.52 -16.46
N TRP A 43 0.24 -7.62 -16.43
CA TRP A 43 1.63 -7.68 -16.91
C TRP A 43 1.76 -7.60 -18.43
N ARG A 44 0.68 -7.74 -19.19
CA ARG A 44 0.65 -7.50 -20.64
C ARG A 44 0.32 -6.05 -20.96
N THR A 45 -0.55 -5.42 -20.17
CA THR A 45 -0.97 -4.03 -20.36
C THR A 45 0.15 -3.04 -20.07
N TYR A 46 0.86 -3.22 -18.95
CA TYR A 46 1.97 -2.34 -18.56
C TYR A 46 3.10 -3.16 -17.90
N PRO A 47 3.89 -3.91 -18.69
CA PRO A 47 4.83 -4.90 -18.18
C PRO A 47 5.87 -4.30 -17.23
N PHE A 48 6.54 -3.22 -17.67
CA PHE A 48 7.61 -2.61 -16.87
C PHE A 48 7.10 -2.11 -15.52
N GLY A 49 6.02 -1.34 -15.49
CA GLY A 49 5.46 -0.84 -14.23
C GLY A 49 4.90 -1.94 -13.36
N PHE A 50 4.35 -3.02 -13.94
CA PHE A 50 3.86 -4.17 -13.17
C PHE A 50 5.03 -4.83 -12.42
N TYR A 51 6.11 -5.18 -13.12
CA TYR A 51 7.26 -5.82 -12.48
C TYR A 51 8.00 -4.89 -11.52
N LEU A 52 8.05 -3.59 -11.81
CA LEU A 52 8.61 -2.60 -10.89
C LEU A 52 7.79 -2.53 -9.59
N ALA A 53 6.46 -2.48 -9.71
CA ALA A 53 5.55 -2.45 -8.56
C ALA A 53 5.68 -3.72 -7.71
N ILE A 54 5.73 -4.91 -8.34
CA ILE A 54 5.98 -6.18 -7.64
C ILE A 54 7.36 -6.19 -6.98
N GLY A 55 8.39 -5.69 -7.67
CA GLY A 55 9.74 -5.58 -7.12
C GLY A 55 9.81 -4.71 -5.87
N LEU A 56 9.11 -3.58 -5.86
CA LEU A 56 8.99 -2.71 -4.69
C LEU A 56 8.25 -3.38 -3.52
N ILE A 57 7.17 -4.11 -3.79
CA ILE A 57 6.45 -4.88 -2.76
C ILE A 57 7.37 -5.94 -2.15
N LEU A 58 8.06 -6.71 -2.99
CA LEU A 58 8.98 -7.76 -2.55
C LEU A 58 10.16 -7.18 -1.77
N LEU A 59 10.73 -6.06 -2.21
CA LEU A 59 11.80 -5.37 -1.50
C LEU A 59 11.33 -4.95 -0.10
N GLY A 60 10.13 -4.37 0.02
CA GLY A 60 9.53 -4.01 1.30
C GLY A 60 9.35 -5.21 2.23
N ILE A 61 8.84 -6.34 1.70
CA ILE A 61 8.66 -7.58 2.47
C ILE A 61 10.01 -8.17 2.90
N VAL A 62 11.01 -8.18 2.03
CA VAL A 62 12.36 -8.66 2.35
C VAL A 62 12.94 -7.81 3.49
N VAL A 63 12.88 -6.48 3.40
CA VAL A 63 13.36 -5.62 4.49
C VAL A 63 12.62 -5.89 5.79
N LEU A 64 11.28 -6.08 5.76
CA LEU A 64 10.50 -6.47 6.95
C LEU A 64 10.92 -7.85 7.50
N PHE A 65 11.22 -8.80 6.62
CA PHE A 65 11.67 -10.12 7.03
C PHE A 65 12.99 -10.07 7.81
N TRP A 66 13.92 -9.24 7.34
CA TRP A 66 15.20 -9.01 8.02
C TRP A 66 15.04 -8.33 9.38
N LEU A 67 14.01 -7.50 9.57
CA LEU A 67 13.75 -6.79 10.82
C LEU A 67 13.02 -7.63 11.87
N GLU A 68 11.89 -8.25 11.50
CA GLU A 68 10.98 -8.86 12.47
C GLU A 68 11.35 -10.31 12.83
N LYS A 69 12.10 -11.01 11.96
CA LYS A 69 12.54 -12.42 12.11
C LYS A 69 11.42 -13.41 12.50
N SER A 70 10.16 -13.03 12.34
CA SER A 70 8.99 -13.81 12.73
C SER A 70 7.91 -13.65 11.66
N ILE A 71 7.58 -14.78 11.02
CA ILE A 71 6.57 -14.83 9.96
C ILE A 71 5.21 -14.31 10.46
N GLY A 72 4.83 -14.62 11.70
CA GLY A 72 3.58 -14.14 12.28
C GLY A 72 3.54 -12.61 12.45
N LYS A 73 4.66 -11.97 12.82
CA LYS A 73 4.75 -10.51 12.90
C LYS A 73 4.72 -9.87 11.51
N ILE A 74 5.47 -10.44 10.55
CA ILE A 74 5.51 -9.93 9.16
C ILE A 74 4.11 -9.96 8.55
N LEU A 75 3.40 -11.09 8.66
CA LEU A 75 2.03 -11.22 8.16
C LEU A 75 1.09 -10.19 8.77
N ARG A 76 1.26 -9.88 10.07
CA ARG A 76 0.47 -8.83 10.69
C ARG A 76 0.80 -7.43 10.17
N VAL A 77 2.09 -7.11 10.04
CA VAL A 77 2.54 -5.80 9.53
C VAL A 77 2.05 -5.61 8.10
N VAL A 78 2.24 -6.60 7.23
CA VAL A 78 1.72 -6.61 5.86
C VAL A 78 0.19 -6.49 5.85
N GLY A 79 -0.50 -7.22 6.74
CA GLY A 79 -1.96 -7.13 6.87
C GLY A 79 -2.43 -5.71 7.20
N TRP A 80 -1.79 -5.04 8.15
CA TRP A 80 -2.09 -3.64 8.47
C TRP A 80 -1.72 -2.68 7.33
N MET A 81 -0.60 -2.91 6.65
CA MET A 81 -0.17 -2.13 5.48
C MET A 81 -1.14 -2.25 4.29
N LEU A 82 -1.92 -3.32 4.21
CA LEU A 82 -2.95 -3.50 3.18
C LEU A 82 -4.31 -2.93 3.63
N ILE A 83 -4.68 -3.13 4.89
CA ILE A 83 -5.98 -2.69 5.42
C ILE A 83 -6.09 -1.18 5.51
N ILE A 84 -5.06 -0.49 6.01
CA ILE A 84 -5.14 0.96 6.24
C ILE A 84 -5.38 1.71 4.91
N PRO A 85 -4.60 1.49 3.84
CA PRO A 85 -4.89 2.12 2.55
C PRO A 85 -6.22 1.67 1.95
N GLY A 86 -6.61 0.41 2.13
CA GLY A 86 -7.91 -0.09 1.66
C GLY A 86 -9.11 0.58 2.34
N MET A 87 -9.05 0.76 3.66
CA MET A 87 -10.08 1.49 4.42
C MET A 87 -10.11 2.95 4.03
N LEU A 88 -8.96 3.60 3.89
CA LEU A 88 -8.89 4.97 3.40
C LEU A 88 -9.55 5.06 2.02
N ALA A 89 -9.21 4.19 1.07
CA ALA A 89 -9.79 4.18 -0.27
C ALA A 89 -11.33 4.05 -0.26
N LEU A 90 -11.89 3.23 0.64
CA LEU A 90 -13.35 3.15 0.83
C LEU A 90 -13.95 4.44 1.39
N VAL A 91 -13.30 5.05 2.38
CA VAL A 91 -13.70 6.36 2.95
C VAL A 91 -13.68 7.42 1.85
N PHE A 92 -12.60 7.51 1.07
CA PHE A 92 -12.48 8.40 -0.09
C PHE A 92 -13.60 8.18 -1.11
N SER A 93 -13.91 6.92 -1.43
CA SER A 93 -14.99 6.60 -2.35
C SER A 93 -16.38 6.95 -1.81
N THR A 94 -16.59 6.86 -0.49
CA THR A 94 -17.91 7.07 0.13
C THR A 94 -18.20 8.55 0.34
N PHE A 95 -17.23 9.32 0.84
CA PHE A 95 -17.38 10.76 1.09
C PHE A 95 -17.13 11.62 -0.16
N GLY A 96 -16.58 11.01 -1.21
CA GLY A 96 -16.30 11.68 -2.48
C GLY A 96 -15.07 12.60 -2.41
N SER A 97 -14.57 12.95 -3.59
CA SER A 97 -13.40 13.80 -3.74
C SER A 97 -13.60 15.21 -3.20
N GLU A 98 -14.84 15.72 -3.23
CA GLU A 98 -15.25 17.03 -2.70
C GLU A 98 -14.93 17.19 -1.21
N TRP A 99 -15.25 16.18 -0.38
CA TRP A 99 -14.92 16.21 1.05
C TRP A 99 -13.41 16.32 1.27
N PHE A 100 -12.62 15.62 0.46
CA PHE A 100 -11.16 15.66 0.55
C PHE A 100 -10.56 16.96 0.04
N TYR A 101 -11.11 17.54 -1.03
CA TYR A 101 -10.69 18.86 -1.50
C TYR A 101 -10.95 19.92 -0.44
N ASN A 102 -12.12 19.91 0.19
CA ASN A 102 -12.45 20.85 1.28
C ASN A 102 -11.52 20.70 2.48
N LEU A 103 -11.19 19.46 2.87
CA LEU A 103 -10.18 19.19 3.88
C LEU A 103 -8.80 19.71 3.46
N GLY A 104 -8.37 19.44 2.22
CA GLY A 104 -7.11 19.90 1.65
C GLY A 104 -6.98 21.43 1.67
N TYR A 105 -8.05 22.13 1.28
CA TYR A 105 -8.14 23.58 1.34
C TYR A 105 -8.07 24.13 2.77
N SER A 106 -8.65 23.44 3.74
CA SER A 106 -8.62 23.86 5.16
C SER A 106 -7.32 23.50 5.90
N ALA A 107 -6.61 22.44 5.48
CA ALA A 107 -5.49 21.87 6.22
C ALA A 107 -4.11 22.16 5.60
N PHE A 108 -4.03 22.44 4.29
CA PHE A 108 -2.77 22.64 3.58
C PHE A 108 -2.71 24.00 2.88
N THR A 109 -1.89 24.91 3.40
CA THR A 109 -1.48 26.12 2.68
C THR A 109 -0.74 25.73 1.39
N GLY A 110 -1.36 25.98 0.23
CA GLY A 110 -0.80 25.64 -1.09
C GLY A 110 -1.50 24.49 -1.81
N PHE A 111 -2.61 23.97 -1.29
CA PHE A 111 -3.37 22.90 -1.94
C PHE A 111 -3.84 23.26 -3.36
N ALA A 112 -4.20 24.53 -3.61
CA ALA A 112 -4.61 25.04 -4.92
C ALA A 112 -3.58 24.78 -6.05
N THR A 113 -2.29 24.78 -5.72
CA THR A 113 -1.21 24.51 -6.68
C THR A 113 -1.10 23.03 -7.09
N VAL A 114 -1.53 22.12 -6.21
CA VAL A 114 -1.43 20.66 -6.41
C VAL A 114 -2.76 20.05 -6.83
N GLU A 115 -3.87 20.78 -6.60
CA GLU A 115 -5.23 20.37 -6.93
C GLU A 115 -5.40 19.83 -8.35
N PRO A 116 -4.84 20.42 -9.43
CA PRO A 116 -5.04 19.90 -10.79
C PRO A 116 -4.45 18.49 -10.95
N ALA A 117 -3.29 18.23 -10.36
CA ALA A 117 -2.64 16.92 -10.39
C ALA A 117 -3.43 15.90 -9.57
N VAL A 118 -3.94 16.32 -8.40
CA VAL A 118 -4.78 15.47 -7.54
C VAL A 118 -6.11 15.17 -8.21
N ARG A 119 -6.78 16.14 -8.85
CA ARG A 119 -8.01 15.95 -9.63
C ARG A 119 -7.82 14.98 -10.79
N TRP A 120 -6.74 15.15 -11.55
CA TRP A 120 -6.43 14.22 -12.64
C TRP A 120 -6.22 12.79 -12.13
N ALA A 121 -5.44 12.62 -11.06
CA ALA A 121 -5.17 11.32 -10.45
C ALA A 121 -6.44 10.68 -9.87
N VAL A 122 -7.30 11.45 -9.22
CA VAL A 122 -8.57 10.99 -8.67
C VAL A 122 -9.51 10.54 -9.79
N ALA A 123 -9.72 11.38 -10.80
CA ALA A 123 -10.66 11.09 -11.89
C ALA A 123 -10.27 9.84 -12.71
N HIS A 124 -8.98 9.59 -12.90
CA HIS A 124 -8.49 8.48 -13.74
C HIS A 124 -8.24 7.19 -12.98
N ASN A 125 -8.06 7.23 -11.66
CA ASN A 125 -7.69 6.03 -10.89
C ASN A 125 -8.76 5.61 -9.87
N VAL A 126 -9.62 6.52 -9.38
CA VAL A 126 -10.57 6.22 -8.30
C VAL A 126 -11.71 5.27 -8.67
N PRO A 127 -12.35 5.34 -9.86
CA PRO A 127 -13.50 4.48 -10.18
C PRO A 127 -13.19 2.97 -10.09
N ALA A 128 -11.95 2.58 -10.39
CA ALA A 128 -11.51 1.19 -10.31
C ALA A 128 -10.79 0.84 -8.98
N THR A 129 -10.44 1.83 -8.15
CA THR A 129 -9.79 1.58 -6.86
C THR A 129 -10.69 0.92 -5.82
N VAL A 130 -12.02 1.02 -5.92
CA VAL A 130 -12.93 0.41 -4.91
C VAL A 130 -12.87 -1.12 -4.95
N ASN A 131 -12.91 -1.72 -6.14
CA ASN A 131 -12.82 -3.17 -6.30
C ASN A 131 -11.45 -3.70 -5.87
N VAL A 132 -10.38 -2.96 -6.17
CA VAL A 132 -9.03 -3.33 -5.76
C VAL A 132 -8.82 -3.10 -4.25
N ALA A 133 -9.46 -2.07 -3.66
CA ALA A 133 -9.46 -1.81 -2.22
C ALA A 133 -10.17 -2.95 -1.45
N ALA A 134 -11.29 -3.46 -1.97
CA ALA A 134 -11.94 -4.64 -1.42
C ALA A 134 -11.00 -5.87 -1.45
N GLY A 135 -10.26 -6.05 -2.55
CA GLY A 135 -9.22 -7.08 -2.66
C GLY A 135 -8.12 -6.93 -1.60
N TYR A 136 -7.60 -5.71 -1.38
CA TYR A 136 -6.60 -5.46 -0.35
C TYR A 136 -7.10 -5.66 1.06
N LEU A 137 -8.34 -5.25 1.35
CA LEU A 137 -8.96 -5.51 2.65
C LEU A 137 -9.07 -7.01 2.89
N PHE A 138 -9.54 -7.76 1.90
CA PHE A 138 -9.67 -9.21 2.01
C PHE A 138 -8.31 -9.89 2.25
N VAL A 139 -7.30 -9.59 1.42
CA VAL A 139 -5.95 -10.14 1.58
C VAL A 139 -5.34 -9.70 2.92
N GLY A 140 -5.51 -8.44 3.31
CA GLY A 140 -4.99 -7.90 4.56
C GLY A 140 -5.62 -8.57 5.79
N ILE A 141 -6.92 -8.84 5.77
CA ILE A 141 -7.63 -9.59 6.83
C ILE A 141 -7.09 -11.02 6.92
N ILE A 142 -6.89 -11.70 5.79
CA ILE A 142 -6.30 -13.05 5.77
C ILE A 142 -4.88 -13.02 6.36
N CYS A 143 -4.05 -12.05 6.00
CA CYS A 143 -2.70 -11.89 6.54
C CYS A 143 -2.73 -11.66 8.06
N LEU A 144 -3.61 -10.80 8.57
CA LEU A 144 -3.77 -10.58 10.01
C LEU A 144 -4.24 -11.85 10.72
N TRP A 145 -5.24 -12.54 10.17
CA TRP A 145 -5.77 -13.77 10.74
C TRP A 145 -4.70 -14.86 10.79
N ALA A 146 -3.99 -15.09 9.69
CA ALA A 146 -2.90 -16.06 9.61
C ALA A 146 -1.76 -15.71 10.58
N GLY A 147 -1.35 -14.43 10.64
CA GLY A 147 -0.32 -13.96 11.56
C GLY A 147 -0.69 -14.15 13.03
N ASN A 148 -1.95 -13.87 13.39
CA ASN A 148 -2.47 -14.11 14.74
C ASN A 148 -2.57 -15.61 15.07
N LYS A 149 -2.99 -16.44 14.11
CA LYS A 149 -3.05 -17.90 14.28
C LYS A 149 -1.66 -18.50 14.51
N ILE A 150 -0.66 -18.09 13.73
CA ILE A 150 0.74 -18.53 13.91
C ILE A 150 1.25 -18.14 15.29
N ARG A 151 0.97 -16.92 15.77
CA ARG A 151 1.35 -16.49 17.12
C ARG A 151 0.67 -17.34 18.20
N HIS A 152 -0.61 -17.66 18.02
CA HIS A 152 -1.35 -18.49 18.98
C HIS A 152 -0.81 -19.93 19.01
N VAL A 153 -0.46 -20.51 17.87
CA VAL A 153 0.13 -21.85 17.79
C VAL A 153 1.56 -21.86 18.36
N ALA A 154 2.34 -20.82 18.08
CA ALA A 154 3.72 -20.69 18.57
C ALA A 154 3.82 -20.25 20.04
N GLY A 155 2.74 -19.73 20.65
CA GLY A 155 2.66 -19.32 22.06
C GLY A 155 2.07 -20.38 22.99
N VAL A 156 1.95 -21.64 22.53
CA VAL A 156 1.63 -22.82 23.35
C VAL A 156 2.91 -23.60 23.73
N LEU A 157 4.08 -22.97 23.59
CA LEU A 157 5.38 -23.38 24.15
C LEU A 157 6.03 -22.18 24.85
#